data_AF-E2BCV9-F1
#
_entry.id   AF-E2BCV9-F1
#
_cell.length_a   1.000
_cell.length_b   1.000
_cell.length_c   1.000
_cell.angle_alpha   90.00
_cell.angle_beta   90.00
_cell.angle_gamma   90.00
#
_symmetry.space_group_name_H-M   'P 1'
#
loop_
_entity.id
_entity.type
_entity.pdbx_description
1 polymer ?
#
loop_
_entity_poly.entity_id
_entity_poly.type
_entity_poly.pdbx_seq_one_letter_code
_entity_poly.pdbx_strand_id
1 'polypeptide(L)'
;FKWNNKSTKLFLESYKERKEQFRNPKIKKKLLWLGIAQVLKVNGYTDENMVDILDKKMRNMKRSYKIIKENNKKSTTGRGRISWEYYDIFEDLFAKD
;
A
#
# COMPACT_ATOMS: atom_id res chain seq x y z
N PHE A 1 -8.89 6.13 -12.98
CA PHE A 1 -9.31 5.53 -11.70
C PHE A 1 -9.28 6.53 -10.55
N LYS A 2 -10.38 6.71 -9.79
CA LYS A 2 -10.39 7.54 -8.56
C LYS A 2 -10.33 6.66 -7.32
N TRP A 3 -9.30 6.83 -6.50
CA TRP A 3 -9.17 6.14 -5.22
C TRP A 3 -10.20 6.65 -4.23
N ASN A 4 -10.94 5.75 -3.60
CA ASN A 4 -11.81 6.04 -2.48
C ASN A 4 -11.36 5.18 -1.27
N ASN A 5 -11.92 5.42 -0.08
CA ASN A 5 -11.51 4.68 1.11
C ASN A 5 -11.79 3.17 0.98
N LYS A 6 -12.90 2.78 0.33
CA LYS A 6 -13.24 1.36 0.11
C LYS A 6 -12.24 0.66 -0.80
N SER A 7 -11.89 1.26 -1.93
CA SER A 7 -10.95 0.70 -2.90
C SER A 7 -9.52 0.70 -2.37
N THR A 8 -9.14 1.72 -1.59
CA THR A 8 -7.84 1.74 -0.91
C THR A 8 -7.76 0.65 0.17
N LYS A 9 -8.81 0.47 0.97
CA LYS A 9 -8.86 -0.60 1.98
C LYS A 9 -8.78 -1.99 1.33
N LEU A 10 -9.61 -2.25 0.33
CA LEU A 10 -9.62 -3.51 -0.42
C LEU A 10 -8.25 -3.82 -1.04
N PHE A 11 -7.61 -2.78 -1.60
CA PHE A 11 -6.25 -2.89 -2.14
C PHE A 11 -5.23 -3.30 -1.08
N LEU A 12 -5.26 -2.65 0.09
CA LEU A 12 -4.33 -2.94 1.19
C LEU A 12 -4.58 -4.33 1.79
N GLU A 13 -5.84 -4.74 1.95
CA GLU A 13 -6.21 -6.09 2.41
C GLU A 13 -5.69 -7.15 1.43
N SER A 14 -5.96 -6.97 0.12
CA SER A 14 -5.49 -7.89 -0.92
C SER A 14 -3.95 -7.97 -0.98
N TYR A 15 -3.26 -6.85 -0.73
CA TYR A 15 -1.81 -6.80 -0.64
C TYR A 15 -1.29 -7.50 0.62
N LYS A 16 -1.94 -7.30 1.77
CA LYS A 16 -1.57 -7.93 3.04
C LYS A 16 -1.57 -9.45 2.93
N GLU A 17 -2.61 -10.03 2.32
CA GLU A 17 -2.70 -11.47 2.07
C GLU A 17 -1.56 -12.01 1.19
N ARG A 18 -1.08 -11.19 0.23
CA ARG A 18 -0.05 -11.57 -0.75
C ARG A 18 1.34 -11.07 -0.37
N LYS A 19 1.50 -10.46 0.79
CA LYS A 19 2.75 -9.82 1.24
C LYS A 19 3.92 -10.79 1.23
N GLU A 20 3.71 -12.01 1.70
CA GLU A 20 4.75 -13.05 1.73
C GLU A 20 5.22 -13.42 0.32
N GLN A 21 4.30 -13.43 -0.64
CA GLN A 21 4.62 -13.66 -2.05
C GLN A 21 5.41 -12.49 -2.65
N PHE A 22 5.13 -11.25 -2.22
CA PHE A 22 5.91 -10.07 -2.62
C PHE A 22 7.35 -10.08 -2.08
N ARG A 23 7.60 -10.80 -0.97
CA ARG A 23 8.95 -11.03 -0.43
C ARG A 23 9.71 -12.12 -1.16
N ASN A 24 9.01 -13.05 -1.81
CA ASN A 24 9.64 -14.15 -2.51
C ASN A 24 10.22 -13.67 -3.86
N PRO A 25 11.55 -13.67 -4.06
CA PRO A 25 12.17 -13.21 -5.31
C PRO A 25 11.85 -14.12 -6.52
N LYS A 26 11.39 -15.35 -6.29
CA LYS A 26 10.99 -16.28 -7.37
C LYS A 26 9.66 -15.88 -8.02
N ILE A 27 8.85 -15.07 -7.35
CA ILE A 27 7.52 -14.69 -7.83
C ILE A 27 7.61 -13.34 -8.56
N LYS A 28 7.09 -13.30 -9.79
CA LYS A 28 7.01 -12.06 -10.56
C LYS A 28 6.01 -11.11 -9.91
N LYS A 29 6.48 -9.97 -9.40
CA LYS A 29 5.65 -8.91 -8.79
C LYS A 29 4.49 -8.47 -9.70
N LYS A 30 4.70 -8.46 -11.03
CA LYS A 30 3.66 -8.16 -12.02
C LYS A 30 2.45 -9.08 -11.91
N LEU A 31 2.64 -10.38 -11.63
CA LEU A 31 1.55 -11.34 -11.47
C LEU A 31 0.75 -11.08 -10.18
N LEU A 32 1.44 -10.72 -9.10
CA LEU A 32 0.79 -10.36 -7.83
C LEU A 32 -0.07 -9.11 -7.98
N TRP A 33 0.45 -8.09 -8.67
CA TRP A 33 -0.32 -6.90 -9.00
C TRP A 33 -1.51 -7.20 -9.92
N LEU A 34 -1.36 -8.11 -10.88
CA LEU A 34 -2.46 -8.53 -11.75
C LEU A 34 -3.57 -9.24 -10.95
N GLY A 35 -3.21 -10.09 -9.98
CA GLY A 35 -4.18 -10.71 -9.08
C GLY A 35 -4.97 -9.68 -8.27
N ILE A 36 -4.29 -8.67 -7.72
CA ILE A 36 -4.94 -7.58 -6.98
C ILE A 36 -5.81 -6.73 -7.91
N ALA A 37 -5.36 -6.46 -9.13
CA ALA A 37 -6.13 -5.74 -10.15
C ALA A 37 -7.41 -6.50 -10.50
N GLN A 38 -7.36 -7.83 -10.56
CA GLN A 38 -8.54 -8.66 -10.83
C GLN A 38 -9.55 -8.62 -9.67
N VAL A 39 -9.09 -8.64 -8.42
CA VAL A 39 -9.96 -8.47 -7.24
C VAL A 39 -10.67 -7.12 -7.29
N LEU A 40 -9.94 -6.04 -7.59
CA LEU A 40 -10.53 -4.71 -7.74
C LEU A 40 -11.51 -4.65 -8.92
N LYS A 41 -11.18 -5.28 -10.05
CA LYS A 41 -12.07 -5.36 -11.21
C LYS A 41 -13.40 -6.03 -10.88
N VAL A 42 -13.39 -7.13 -10.13
CA VAL A 42 -14.60 -7.82 -9.66
C VAL A 42 -15.45 -6.92 -8.76
N ASN A 43 -14.82 -6.02 -8.01
CA ASN A 43 -15.49 -5.03 -7.16
C ASN A 43 -15.94 -3.76 -7.92
N GLY A 44 -15.91 -3.78 -9.27
CA GLY A 44 -16.33 -2.65 -10.11
C GLY A 44 -15.25 -1.58 -10.31
N TYR A 45 -14.03 -1.82 -9.83
CA TYR A 45 -12.89 -0.92 -9.94
C TYR A 45 -11.97 -1.41 -11.07
N THR A 46 -12.22 -0.99 -12.30
CA THR A 46 -11.40 -1.37 -13.47
C THR A 46 -10.81 -0.13 -14.16
N ASP A 47 -9.60 -0.30 -14.69
CA ASP A 47 -8.89 0.71 -15.47
C ASP A 47 -7.95 -0.02 -16.45
N GLU A 48 -7.62 0.61 -17.57
CA GLU A 48 -6.79 0.02 -18.64
C GLU A 48 -5.37 -0.30 -18.16
N ASN A 49 -4.84 0.50 -17.24
CA ASN A 49 -3.49 0.37 -16.69
C ASN A 49 -3.48 0.05 -15.19
N MET A 50 -4.43 -0.79 -14.76
CA MET A 50 -4.63 -1.07 -13.33
C MET A 50 -3.34 -1.53 -12.63
N VAL A 51 -2.59 -2.46 -13.22
CA VAL A 51 -1.33 -2.98 -12.65
C VAL A 51 -0.34 -1.86 -12.33
N ASP A 52 -0.10 -0.95 -13.27
CA ASP A 52 0.80 0.19 -13.11
C ASP A 52 0.25 1.23 -12.11
N ILE A 53 -1.07 1.44 -12.10
CA ILE A 53 -1.74 2.32 -11.13
C ILE A 53 -1.56 1.78 -9.70
N LEU A 54 -1.72 0.46 -9.50
CA LEU A 54 -1.53 -0.20 -8.20
C LEU A 54 -0.10 -0.09 -7.72
N ASP A 55 0.86 -0.38 -8.62
CA ASP A 55 2.28 -0.31 -8.29
C ASP A 55 2.71 1.12 -7.93
N LYS A 56 2.29 2.12 -8.72
CA LYS A 56 2.55 3.53 -8.45
C LYS A 56 1.89 3.99 -7.14
N LYS A 57 0.66 3.55 -6.87
CA LYS A 57 -0.05 3.83 -5.62
C LYS A 57 0.72 3.27 -4.42
N MET A 58 1.15 2.01 -4.47
CA MET A 58 1.94 1.40 -3.39
C MET A 58 3.27 2.13 -3.17
N ARG A 59 3.99 2.47 -4.24
CA ARG A 59 5.25 3.22 -4.16
C ARG A 59 5.05 4.57 -3.47
N ASN A 60 4.00 5.31 -3.85
CA ASN A 60 3.66 6.59 -3.22
C ASN A 60 3.30 6.41 -1.74
N MET A 61 2.47 5.41 -1.41
CA MET A 61 2.08 5.13 -0.03
C MET A 61 3.28 4.74 0.85
N LYS A 62 4.20 3.91 0.34
CA LYS A 62 5.47 3.59 1.03
C LYS A 62 6.33 4.82 1.26
N ARG A 63 6.40 5.73 0.28
CA ARG A 63 7.14 6.99 0.42
C ARG A 63 6.53 7.87 1.51
N SER A 64 5.22 8.07 1.49
CA SER A 64 4.50 8.80 2.54
C SER A 64 4.74 8.19 3.92
N TYR A 65 4.63 6.87 4.05
CA TYR A 65 4.92 6.16 5.29
C TYR A 65 6.33 6.45 5.82
N LYS A 66 7.37 6.34 4.97
CA LYS A 66 8.76 6.64 5.36
C LYS A 66 8.92 8.07 5.84
N ILE A 67 8.40 9.05 5.09
CA ILE A 67 8.45 10.47 5.45
C ILE A 67 7.78 10.70 6.81
N ILE A 68 6.60 10.14 7.02
CA ILE A 68 5.84 10.28 8.27
C ILE A 68 6.62 9.62 9.43
N LYS A 69 7.16 8.41 9.22
CA LYS A 69 7.94 7.70 10.25
C LYS A 69 9.20 8.47 10.63
N GLU A 70 9.93 9.01 9.66
CA GLU A 70 11.10 9.85 9.92
C GLU A 70 10.73 11.14 10.64
N ASN A 71 9.66 11.82 10.23
CA ASN A 71 9.17 13.03 10.88
C ASN A 71 8.75 12.76 12.34
N ASN A 72 8.02 11.68 12.57
CA ASN A 72 7.57 11.28 13.91
C ASN A 72 8.73 10.82 14.81
N LYS A 73 9.83 10.30 14.23
CA LYS A 73 11.08 10.01 14.96
C LYS A 73 11.85 11.27 15.34
N LYS A 74 11.87 12.29 14.47
CA LYS A 74 12.58 13.56 14.69
C LYS A 74 11.86 14.50 15.67
N SER A 75 10.53 14.44 15.74
CA SER A 75 9.74 15.23 16.71
C SER A 75 9.84 14.60 18.11
N THR A 76 10.86 15.00 18.87
CA THR A 76 11.08 14.59 20.28
C THR A 76 10.09 15.23 21.25
N THR A 77 9.49 16.37 20.88
CA THR A 77 8.53 17.13 21.70
C THR A 77 7.05 16.86 21.35
N GLY A 78 6.76 15.93 20.44
CA GLY A 78 5.39 15.54 20.06
C GLY A 78 4.59 16.57 19.24
N ARG A 79 4.99 17.85 19.27
CA ARG A 79 4.47 18.90 18.39
C ARG A 79 4.96 18.64 16.96
N GLY A 80 4.06 18.25 16.06
CA GLY A 80 4.35 18.00 14.65
C GLY A 80 4.27 16.53 14.20
N ARG A 81 3.74 15.62 15.04
CA ARG A 81 3.43 14.26 14.56
C ARG A 81 2.39 14.31 13.45
N ILE A 82 2.70 13.65 12.34
CA ILE A 82 1.77 13.51 11.22
C ILE A 82 0.96 12.22 11.47
N SER A 83 -0.36 12.36 11.60
CA SER A 83 -1.29 11.23 11.62
C SER A 83 -1.71 10.88 10.20
N TRP A 84 -1.63 9.60 9.84
CA TRP A 84 -2.10 9.10 8.55
C TRP A 84 -2.94 7.86 8.77
N GLU A 85 -4.13 7.81 8.16
CA GLU A 85 -5.13 6.77 8.40
C GLU A 85 -4.62 5.34 8.09
N TYR A 86 -3.63 5.22 7.20
CA TYR A 86 -3.01 3.95 6.83
C TYR A 86 -1.69 3.70 7.56
N TYR A 87 -1.29 4.57 8.50
CA TYR A 87 -0.01 4.46 9.18
C TYR A 87 0.11 3.17 9.97
N ASP A 88 -0.90 2.82 10.79
CA ASP A 88 -0.89 1.58 11.59
C ASP A 88 -0.85 0.32 10.71
N ILE A 89 -1.57 0.34 9.58
CA ILE A 89 -1.52 -0.76 8.60
C ILE A 89 -0.10 -0.88 8.03
N PHE A 90 0.55 0.23 7.71
CA PHE A 90 1.92 0.22 7.19
C PHE A 90 2.97 -0.11 8.25
N GLU A 91 2.78 0.27 9.52
CA GLU A 91 3.60 -0.22 10.63
C GLU A 91 3.48 -1.74 10.74
N ASP A 92 2.27 -2.32 10.77
CA ASP A 92 2.11 -3.79 10.82
C ASP A 92 2.75 -4.49 9.60
N LEU A 93 2.63 -3.88 8.42
CA LEU A 93 3.20 -4.42 7.18
C LEU A 93 4.73 -4.25 7.07
N PHE A 94 5.32 -3.18 7.60
CA PHE A 94 6.71 -2.82 7.30
C PHE A 94 7.58 -2.57 8.53
N ALA A 95 7.06 -2.67 9.76
CA ALA A 95 7.88 -2.53 10.97
C ALA A 95 8.83 -3.71 11.19
N LYS A 96 8.49 -4.89 10.62
CA LYS A 96 9.28 -6.13 10.70
C LYS A 96 10.00 -6.48 9.39
N ASP A 97 10.15 -5.53 8.47
CA ASP A 97 10.84 -5.70 7.18
C ASP A 97 12.22 -5.04 7.20
#